data_AF-A0A3S1FTD7-F1
#
_entry.id   AF-A0A3S1FTD7-F1
#
_cell.length_a   1.000
_cell.length_b   1.000
_cell.length_c   1.000
_cell.angle_alpha   90.00
_cell.angle_beta   90.00
_cell.angle_gamma   90.00
#
_symmetry.space_group_name_H-M   'P 1'
#
loop_
_entity.id
_entity.type
_entity.pdbx_description
1 polymer ?
#
loop_
_entity_poly.entity_id
_entity_poly.type
_entity_poly.pdbx_seq_one_letter_code
_entity_poly.pdbx_strand_id
1 'polypeptide(L)'
;MTTLYPIQDVFTRGEISPRLHARASLDFYRAALAKCENFITLPHGGIRKRGGTYFAGEVKISAKTTRLIPFIFSADQAYALEFGDRYIRVHAYGARVGAVEVASPYLEADLFELAYVQSADQMWITHRNYQPKVLTRTAHTTWTLEDFEFLDGPYDPLNDTATTLTPSDTGHLTPQMTSNFAPSGTASTGSGSASAWQMFDRDKTQDIEIASGGDGYIRFRNAGGVQHVVDAYWITTSRLATGDYDFFTAWELQGSNDGTNWVTLDTRTGELGWGNGETRFYDFTNKSAFEYHQLVFSGGGGDDAVVTVSAELAMHIAAFDQTPFDLTASSIIGINNDTGFQVSDVGRSIRLLGADGIWRWARITSRTGTTVVKIILYGHALPNMNPITRWRLGTFVPGKYVESGSLYEERLAFSRKFSVYASATGDFDNFALGEKDDDALEFVQAGGGQANDIVWIADSDGAL
;
A
#
# COMPACT_ATOMS: atom_id res chain seq x y z
N MET A 1 -62.43 44.06 -18.57
CA MET A 1 -61.12 43.91 -19.23
C MET A 1 -60.94 42.46 -19.59
N THR A 2 -60.73 42.15 -20.86
CA THR A 2 -60.32 40.82 -21.30
C THR A 2 -58.90 40.57 -20.80
N THR A 3 -58.72 39.49 -20.04
CA THR A 3 -57.39 39.06 -19.58
C THR A 3 -56.53 38.75 -20.79
N LEU A 4 -55.44 39.50 -20.96
CA LEU A 4 -54.49 39.30 -22.05
C LEU A 4 -53.44 38.30 -21.56
N TYR A 5 -53.42 37.11 -22.15
CA TYR A 5 -52.38 36.12 -21.88
C TYR A 5 -51.24 36.32 -22.89
N PRO A 6 -50.07 36.85 -22.48
CA PRO A 6 -48.91 36.86 -23.36
C PRO A 6 -48.56 35.42 -23.70
N ILE A 7 -48.38 35.14 -24.98
CA ILE A 7 -47.93 33.82 -25.44
C ILE A 7 -46.50 33.63 -24.93
N GLN A 8 -46.29 32.55 -24.18
CA GLN A 8 -44.97 32.08 -23.82
C GLN A 8 -44.62 30.91 -24.72
N ASP A 9 -43.67 31.12 -25.62
CA ASP A 9 -43.23 30.19 -26.66
C ASP A 9 -41.85 29.57 -26.38
N VAL A 10 -41.15 30.04 -25.34
CA VAL A 10 -39.80 29.61 -24.97
C VAL A 10 -39.72 29.19 -23.50
N PHE A 11 -39.07 28.04 -23.25
CA PHE A 11 -38.91 27.41 -21.93
C PHE A 11 -37.45 27.02 -21.63
N THR A 12 -36.48 27.65 -22.27
CA THR A 12 -35.04 27.29 -22.18
C THR A 12 -34.44 27.42 -20.78
N ARG A 13 -35.09 28.11 -19.85
CA ARG A 13 -34.57 28.37 -18.49
C ARG A 13 -35.07 27.40 -17.42
N GLY A 14 -35.82 26.37 -17.79
CA GLY A 14 -36.24 25.33 -16.83
C GLY A 14 -37.25 25.83 -15.80
N GLU A 15 -37.35 25.10 -14.68
CA GLU A 15 -38.16 25.52 -13.54
C GLU A 15 -37.40 26.59 -12.72
N ILE A 16 -38.00 27.77 -12.56
CA ILE A 16 -37.39 28.84 -11.76
C ILE A 16 -37.66 28.65 -10.27
N SER A 17 -36.71 29.12 -9.45
CA SER A 17 -36.87 29.14 -8.00
C SER A 17 -38.15 29.88 -7.58
N PRO A 18 -38.90 29.38 -6.57
CA PRO A 18 -40.06 30.07 -6.02
C PRO A 18 -39.81 31.53 -5.61
N ARG A 19 -38.58 31.89 -5.24
CA ARG A 19 -38.18 33.27 -4.90
C ARG A 19 -38.21 34.22 -6.09
N LEU A 20 -38.18 33.70 -7.31
CA LEU A 20 -38.19 34.48 -8.56
C LEU A 20 -39.60 34.60 -9.17
N HIS A 21 -40.63 33.98 -8.58
CA HIS A 21 -41.99 34.00 -9.11
C HIS A 21 -42.61 35.40 -9.25
N ALA A 22 -42.15 36.36 -8.45
CA ALA A 22 -42.63 37.75 -8.52
C ALA A 22 -41.77 38.65 -9.43
N ARG A 23 -40.66 38.13 -9.98
CA ARG A 23 -39.67 38.92 -10.75
C ARG A 23 -39.95 38.87 -12.25
N ALA A 24 -41.17 39.21 -12.64
CA ALA A 24 -41.63 39.22 -14.04
C ALA A 24 -40.83 40.16 -14.97
N SER A 25 -40.03 41.07 -14.40
CA SER A 25 -39.12 41.95 -15.13
C SER A 25 -37.83 41.29 -15.62
N LEU A 26 -37.46 40.12 -15.08
CA LEU A 26 -36.25 39.41 -15.52
C LEU A 26 -36.50 38.74 -16.87
N ASP A 27 -35.54 38.85 -17.80
CA ASP A 27 -35.64 38.16 -19.09
C ASP A 27 -35.70 36.64 -18.92
N PHE A 28 -35.01 36.10 -17.90
CA PHE A 28 -35.08 34.68 -17.56
C PHE A 28 -36.47 34.23 -17.14
N TYR A 29 -37.27 35.10 -16.52
CA TYR A 29 -38.64 34.79 -16.09
C TYR A 29 -39.52 34.43 -17.28
N ARG A 30 -39.36 35.16 -18.39
CA ARG A 30 -40.16 34.98 -19.61
C ARG A 30 -39.84 33.68 -20.36
N ALA A 31 -38.67 33.11 -20.11
CA ALA A 31 -38.19 31.88 -20.74
C ALA A 31 -38.20 30.67 -19.78
N ALA A 32 -38.84 30.79 -18.62
CA ALA A 32 -38.87 29.78 -17.56
C ALA A 32 -40.27 29.30 -17.23
N LEU A 33 -40.34 28.15 -16.56
CA LEU A 33 -41.57 27.56 -16.07
C LEU A 33 -41.67 27.78 -14.55
N ALA A 34 -42.86 28.10 -14.07
CA ALA A 34 -43.12 28.11 -12.61
C ALA A 34 -43.14 26.69 -12.02
N LYS A 35 -43.41 25.67 -12.86
CA LYS A 35 -43.42 24.26 -12.49
C LYS A 35 -43.20 23.40 -13.74
N CYS A 36 -42.29 22.43 -13.68
CA CYS A 36 -41.92 21.55 -14.79
C CYS A 36 -41.81 20.08 -14.32
N GLU A 37 -42.94 19.38 -14.21
CA GLU A 37 -42.97 17.98 -13.78
C GLU A 37 -42.99 17.00 -14.97
N ASN A 38 -42.07 16.04 -15.02
CA ASN A 38 -41.99 15.02 -16.07
C ASN A 38 -41.78 15.57 -17.50
N PHE A 39 -41.16 16.74 -17.64
CA PHE A 39 -40.75 17.31 -18.92
C PHE A 39 -39.24 17.61 -18.93
N ILE A 40 -38.66 17.67 -20.12
CA ILE A 40 -37.30 18.15 -20.40
C ILE A 40 -37.43 19.37 -21.30
N THR A 41 -36.81 20.48 -20.89
CA THR A 41 -36.72 21.69 -21.71
C THR A 41 -35.70 21.48 -22.82
N LEU A 42 -36.04 21.92 -24.02
CA LEU A 42 -35.18 21.83 -25.18
C LEU A 42 -34.41 23.14 -25.34
N PRO A 43 -33.14 23.11 -25.78
CA PRO A 43 -32.36 24.33 -26.03
C PRO A 43 -33.03 25.28 -27.05
N HIS A 44 -33.92 24.77 -27.88
CA HIS A 44 -34.60 25.51 -28.97
C HIS A 44 -35.95 26.12 -28.53
N GLY A 45 -36.26 26.11 -27.23
CA GLY A 45 -37.43 26.78 -26.66
C GLY A 45 -38.59 25.85 -26.30
N GLY A 46 -38.80 24.76 -27.03
CA GLY A 46 -39.87 23.80 -26.72
C GLY A 46 -39.61 22.96 -25.45
N ILE A 47 -40.61 22.16 -25.08
CA ILE A 47 -40.49 21.12 -24.07
C ILE A 47 -40.92 19.77 -24.66
N ARG A 48 -40.36 18.68 -24.14
CA ARG A 48 -40.83 17.32 -24.44
C ARG A 48 -41.05 16.55 -23.15
N LYS A 49 -41.90 15.53 -23.19
CA LYS A 49 -42.05 14.61 -22.05
C LYS A 49 -40.70 13.96 -21.73
N ARG A 50 -40.42 13.77 -20.44
CA ARG A 50 -39.25 12.99 -19.98
C ARG A 50 -39.35 11.59 -20.56
N GLY A 51 -38.20 10.99 -20.88
CA GLY A 51 -38.14 9.56 -21.20
C GLY A 51 -38.77 8.73 -20.09
N GLY A 52 -39.51 7.68 -20.46
CA GLY A 52 -40.08 6.74 -19.50
C GLY A 52 -39.00 5.98 -18.74
N THR A 53 -39.34 5.46 -17.57
CA THR A 53 -38.52 4.48 -16.86
C THR A 53 -38.87 3.09 -17.37
N TYR A 54 -37.87 2.20 -17.50
CA TYR A 54 -38.09 0.79 -17.76
C TYR A 54 -37.89 0.01 -16.44
N PHE A 55 -38.63 -1.08 -16.28
CA PHE A 55 -38.43 -1.99 -15.15
C PHE A 55 -37.32 -2.99 -15.50
N ALA A 56 -36.20 -2.93 -14.78
CA ALA A 56 -35.05 -3.81 -14.99
C ALA A 56 -35.17 -5.15 -14.23
N GLY A 57 -35.80 -5.11 -13.07
CA GLY A 57 -35.90 -6.25 -12.16
C GLY A 57 -36.23 -5.80 -10.74
N GLU A 58 -36.65 -6.77 -9.94
CA GLU A 58 -36.86 -6.59 -8.50
C GLU A 58 -35.53 -6.78 -7.76
N VAL A 59 -35.31 -6.01 -6.70
CA VAL A 59 -34.18 -6.23 -5.77
C VAL A 59 -34.33 -7.59 -5.08
N LYS A 60 -33.25 -8.16 -4.53
CA LYS A 60 -33.30 -9.49 -3.91
C LYS A 60 -34.37 -9.62 -2.84
N ILE A 61 -34.50 -8.60 -1.99
CA ILE A 61 -35.38 -8.58 -0.84
C ILE A 61 -36.10 -7.23 -0.81
N SER A 62 -37.24 -7.12 -1.48
CA SER A 62 -38.02 -5.86 -1.56
C SER A 62 -38.55 -5.36 -0.22
N ALA A 63 -38.54 -6.21 0.81
CA ALA A 63 -38.87 -5.82 2.19
C ALA A 63 -37.72 -5.06 2.90
N LYS A 64 -36.51 -5.03 2.32
CA LYS A 64 -35.33 -4.38 2.89
C LYS A 64 -34.86 -3.22 2.02
N THR A 65 -34.24 -2.26 2.69
CA THR A 65 -33.59 -1.13 2.03
C THR A 65 -32.40 -1.59 1.22
N THR A 66 -32.26 -1.04 0.01
CA THR A 66 -31.19 -1.38 -0.95
C THR A 66 -30.68 -0.09 -1.58
N ARG A 67 -29.36 0.02 -1.75
CA ARG A 67 -28.72 1.18 -2.38
C ARG A 67 -28.16 0.78 -3.74
N LEU A 68 -28.44 1.58 -4.76
CA LEU A 68 -27.82 1.45 -6.07
C LEU A 68 -26.58 2.34 -6.16
N ILE A 69 -25.44 1.75 -6.51
CA ILE A 69 -24.16 2.44 -6.70
C ILE A 69 -23.69 2.20 -8.14
N PRO A 70 -23.35 3.25 -8.91
CA PRO A 70 -22.83 3.07 -10.26
C PRO A 70 -21.38 2.57 -10.22
N PHE A 71 -21.03 1.70 -11.16
CA PHE A 71 -19.65 1.30 -11.45
C PHE A 71 -19.40 1.50 -12.94
N ILE A 72 -18.51 2.42 -13.29
CA ILE A 72 -18.29 2.83 -14.67
C ILE A 72 -16.85 2.50 -15.06
N PHE A 73 -16.68 1.40 -15.78
CA PHE A 73 -15.37 1.06 -16.34
C PHE A 73 -15.06 1.90 -17.58
N SER A 74 -16.06 2.09 -18.44
CA SER A 74 -15.97 2.93 -19.64
C SER A 74 -17.35 3.41 -20.07
N ALA A 75 -17.41 4.27 -21.11
CA ALA A 75 -18.67 4.73 -21.68
C ALA A 75 -19.56 3.57 -22.20
N ASP A 76 -18.95 2.46 -22.62
CA ASP A 76 -19.66 1.29 -23.14
C ASP A 76 -19.95 0.23 -22.06
N GLN A 77 -19.19 0.25 -20.96
CA GLN A 77 -19.29 -0.74 -19.89
C GLN A 77 -19.57 -0.05 -18.56
N ALA A 78 -20.86 0.11 -18.27
CA ALA A 78 -21.37 0.62 -17.02
C ALA A 78 -22.30 -0.40 -16.34
N TYR A 79 -22.22 -0.45 -15.02
CA TYR A 79 -22.95 -1.37 -14.17
C TYR A 79 -23.68 -0.60 -13.08
N ALA A 80 -24.84 -1.10 -12.67
CA ALA A 80 -25.52 -0.69 -11.45
C ALA A 80 -25.33 -1.80 -10.41
N LEU A 81 -24.67 -1.45 -9.31
CA LEU A 81 -24.43 -2.34 -8.19
C LEU A 81 -25.57 -2.20 -7.19
N GLU A 82 -26.27 -3.29 -6.93
CA GLU A 82 -27.33 -3.42 -5.94
C GLU A 82 -26.69 -3.86 -4.62
N PHE A 83 -26.43 -2.90 -3.73
CA PHE A 83 -25.97 -3.13 -2.37
C PHE A 83 -27.18 -3.36 -1.46
N GLY A 84 -27.33 -4.57 -0.93
CA GLY A 84 -28.33 -4.89 0.07
C GLY A 84 -27.70 -5.51 1.31
N ASP A 85 -28.55 -5.93 2.25
CA ASP A 85 -28.11 -6.51 3.53
C ASP A 85 -27.22 -7.75 3.32
N ARG A 86 -25.91 -7.55 3.46
CA ARG A 86 -24.82 -8.54 3.30
C ARG A 86 -24.65 -9.13 1.90
N TYR A 87 -25.09 -8.43 0.85
CA TYR A 87 -24.82 -8.83 -0.53
C TYR A 87 -24.64 -7.64 -1.48
N ILE A 88 -23.95 -7.89 -2.60
CA ILE A 88 -23.87 -7.00 -3.76
C ILE A 88 -24.29 -7.79 -5.00
N ARG A 89 -25.27 -7.30 -5.76
CA ARG A 89 -25.66 -7.84 -7.07
C ARG A 89 -25.29 -6.87 -8.18
N VAL A 90 -25.10 -7.39 -9.38
CA VAL A 90 -24.64 -6.60 -10.53
C VAL A 90 -25.72 -6.58 -11.60
N HIS A 91 -26.03 -5.39 -12.09
CA HIS A 91 -26.96 -5.16 -13.21
C HIS A 91 -26.25 -4.39 -14.31
N ALA A 92 -26.54 -4.74 -15.57
CA ALA A 92 -26.04 -4.06 -16.76
C ALA A 92 -27.03 -4.26 -17.92
N TYR A 93 -27.02 -3.36 -18.89
CA TYR A 93 -27.81 -3.47 -20.12
C TYR A 93 -29.31 -3.76 -19.91
N GLY A 94 -29.90 -3.25 -18.83
CA GLY A 94 -31.33 -3.45 -18.59
C GLY A 94 -31.72 -4.62 -17.70
N ALA A 95 -30.77 -5.43 -17.23
CA ALA A 95 -31.07 -6.65 -16.49
C ALA A 95 -29.96 -7.03 -15.50
N ARG A 96 -30.25 -8.02 -14.65
CA ARG A 96 -29.26 -8.64 -13.77
C ARG A 96 -28.21 -9.39 -14.59
N VAL A 97 -26.94 -9.23 -14.22
CA VAL A 97 -25.82 -9.95 -14.83
C VAL A 97 -25.78 -11.38 -14.31
N GLY A 98 -26.42 -12.29 -15.03
CA GLY A 98 -26.46 -13.71 -14.70
C GLY A 98 -26.87 -13.98 -13.25
N ALA A 99 -26.11 -14.86 -12.59
CA ALA A 99 -26.30 -15.19 -11.17
C ALA A 99 -25.34 -14.43 -10.23
N VAL A 100 -24.64 -13.39 -10.71
CA VAL A 100 -23.61 -12.68 -9.93
C VAL A 100 -24.20 -12.16 -8.63
N GLU A 101 -23.57 -12.54 -7.53
CA GLU A 101 -23.84 -12.09 -6.18
C GLU A 101 -22.57 -12.24 -5.36
N VAL A 102 -22.09 -11.12 -4.81
CA VAL A 102 -20.90 -11.06 -3.97
C VAL A 102 -21.36 -10.90 -2.53
N ALA A 103 -20.82 -11.72 -1.62
CA ALA A 103 -21.09 -11.56 -0.20
C ALA A 103 -20.44 -10.27 0.31
N SER A 104 -21.15 -9.50 1.14
CA SER A 104 -20.62 -8.26 1.73
C SER A 104 -20.81 -8.27 3.25
N PRO A 105 -20.00 -7.51 4.01
CA PRO A 105 -20.18 -7.40 5.46
C PRO A 105 -21.28 -6.39 5.84
N TYR A 106 -21.71 -5.56 4.89
CA TYR A 106 -22.50 -4.36 5.16
C TYR A 106 -23.93 -4.71 5.55
N LEU A 107 -24.38 -4.15 6.68
CA LEU A 107 -25.76 -4.29 7.13
C LEU A 107 -26.67 -3.29 6.42
N GLU A 108 -27.96 -3.61 6.37
CA GLU A 108 -29.01 -2.72 5.83
C GLU A 108 -28.91 -1.28 6.34
N ALA A 109 -28.66 -1.10 7.64
CA ALA A 109 -28.62 0.21 8.29
C ALA A 109 -27.45 1.09 7.80
N ASP A 110 -26.36 0.47 7.33
CA ASP A 110 -25.11 1.17 7.02
C ASP A 110 -24.97 1.48 5.52
N LEU A 111 -25.85 0.95 4.67
CA LEU A 111 -25.72 1.02 3.21
C LEU A 111 -25.60 2.45 2.68
N PHE A 112 -26.31 3.40 3.28
CA PHE A 112 -26.29 4.82 2.87
C PHE A 112 -25.15 5.62 3.50
N GLU A 113 -24.46 5.05 4.49
CA GLU A 113 -23.24 5.63 5.09
C GLU A 113 -21.97 5.20 4.36
N LEU A 114 -22.05 4.19 3.48
CA LEU A 114 -20.91 3.79 2.65
C LEU A 114 -20.47 4.95 1.75
N ALA A 115 -19.20 5.30 1.81
CA ALA A 115 -18.54 6.10 0.80
C ALA A 115 -17.77 5.19 -0.15
N TYR A 116 -17.54 5.67 -1.37
CA TYR A 116 -16.82 4.91 -2.37
C TYR A 116 -16.09 5.84 -3.34
N VAL A 117 -14.99 5.33 -3.88
CA VAL A 117 -14.28 5.91 -5.02
C VAL A 117 -13.93 4.78 -5.97
N GLN A 118 -13.96 5.03 -7.27
CA GLN A 118 -13.73 4.00 -8.28
C GLN A 118 -12.73 4.52 -9.32
N SER A 119 -11.81 3.65 -9.71
CA SER A 119 -10.90 3.83 -10.84
C SER A 119 -10.81 2.53 -11.61
N ALA A 120 -11.02 2.61 -12.94
CA ALA A 120 -10.99 1.47 -13.83
C ALA A 120 -11.78 0.25 -13.30
N ASP A 121 -11.10 -0.85 -13.00
CA ASP A 121 -11.70 -2.11 -12.55
C ASP A 121 -11.87 -2.24 -11.03
N GLN A 122 -11.49 -1.22 -10.25
CA GLN A 122 -11.50 -1.26 -8.78
C GLN A 122 -12.35 -0.16 -8.17
N MET A 123 -13.17 -0.52 -7.18
CA MET A 123 -13.92 0.40 -6.34
C MET A 123 -13.53 0.20 -4.88
N TRP A 124 -12.95 1.22 -4.27
CA TRP A 124 -12.67 1.28 -2.84
C TRP A 124 -13.92 1.74 -2.10
N ILE A 125 -14.31 1.01 -1.06
CA ILE A 125 -15.51 1.25 -0.27
C ILE A 125 -15.10 1.46 1.18
N THR A 126 -15.49 2.59 1.75
CA THR A 126 -15.08 3.02 3.10
C THR A 126 -16.28 3.22 4.01
N HIS A 127 -16.06 2.96 5.30
CA HIS A 127 -17.02 3.17 6.37
C HIS A 127 -16.31 3.10 7.73
N ARG A 128 -16.71 3.95 8.69
CA ARG A 128 -16.09 4.04 10.04
C ARG A 128 -16.02 2.71 10.81
N ASN A 129 -16.99 1.83 10.59
CA ASN A 129 -17.14 0.57 11.33
C ASN A 129 -16.67 -0.67 10.55
N TYR A 130 -16.37 -0.55 9.26
CA TYR A 130 -15.96 -1.68 8.43
C TYR A 130 -14.53 -1.49 7.94
N GLN A 131 -13.76 -2.59 7.90
CA GLN A 131 -12.47 -2.59 7.20
C GLN A 131 -12.74 -2.09 5.76
N PRO A 132 -11.95 -1.13 5.25
CA PRO A 132 -12.10 -0.69 3.86
C PRO A 132 -11.99 -1.90 2.93
N LYS A 133 -12.80 -1.90 1.87
CA LYS A 133 -12.83 -3.03 0.93
C LYS A 133 -12.61 -2.57 -0.50
N VAL A 134 -12.07 -3.45 -1.32
CA VAL A 134 -11.95 -3.26 -2.77
C VAL A 134 -12.87 -4.22 -3.48
N LEU A 135 -13.83 -3.69 -4.22
CA LEU A 135 -14.63 -4.44 -5.18
C LEU A 135 -13.91 -4.40 -6.53
N THR A 136 -13.43 -5.54 -7.00
CA THR A 136 -12.70 -5.67 -8.27
C THR A 136 -13.54 -6.39 -9.31
N ARG A 137 -13.59 -5.84 -10.53
CA ARG A 137 -14.20 -6.46 -11.71
C ARG A 137 -13.12 -7.01 -12.62
N THR A 138 -13.07 -8.32 -12.82
CA THR A 138 -12.13 -8.94 -13.79
C THR A 138 -12.80 -9.39 -15.08
N ALA A 139 -14.12 -9.56 -15.06
CA ALA A 139 -14.93 -9.83 -16.24
C ALA A 139 -16.38 -9.38 -16.02
N HIS A 140 -17.20 -9.40 -17.07
CA HIS A 140 -18.62 -9.07 -16.98
C HIS A 140 -19.33 -9.83 -15.83
N THR A 141 -19.01 -11.13 -15.67
CA THR A 141 -19.61 -12.01 -14.65
C THR A 141 -18.70 -12.33 -13.47
N THR A 142 -17.51 -11.73 -13.37
CA THR A 142 -16.52 -12.08 -12.34
C THR A 142 -16.16 -10.86 -11.52
N TRP A 143 -16.55 -10.90 -10.24
CA TRP A 143 -16.43 -9.82 -9.29
C TRP A 143 -15.94 -10.38 -7.96
N THR A 144 -14.98 -9.70 -7.32
CA THR A 144 -14.43 -10.08 -6.01
C THR A 144 -14.48 -8.88 -5.07
N LEU A 145 -14.77 -9.13 -3.79
CA LEU A 145 -14.76 -8.12 -2.75
C LEU A 145 -13.78 -8.58 -1.67
N GLU A 146 -12.69 -7.85 -1.54
CA GLU A 146 -11.58 -8.18 -0.62
C GLU A 146 -11.35 -7.05 0.37
N ASP A 147 -10.68 -7.36 1.49
CA ASP A 147 -10.19 -6.31 2.39
C ASP A 147 -9.12 -5.48 1.66
N PHE A 148 -9.20 -4.16 1.78
CA PHE A 148 -8.12 -3.29 1.35
C PHE A 148 -6.98 -3.41 2.35
N GLU A 149 -5.82 -3.79 1.84
CA GLU A 149 -4.62 -3.99 2.63
C GLU A 149 -3.74 -2.75 2.55
N PHE A 150 -3.64 -2.01 3.65
CA PHE A 150 -2.62 -0.97 3.78
C PHE A 150 -1.26 -1.64 3.96
N LEU A 151 -0.29 -1.34 3.09
CA LEU A 151 1.07 -1.87 3.16
C LEU A 151 1.86 -1.12 4.26
N ASP A 152 2.51 -0.02 3.92
CA ASP A 152 3.27 0.81 4.87
C ASP A 152 2.41 2.01 5.31
N GLY A 153 2.04 2.06 6.59
CA GLY A 153 1.26 3.16 7.18
C GLY A 153 -0.24 3.19 6.82
N PRO A 154 -0.96 4.24 7.27
CA PRO A 154 -0.52 5.29 8.19
C PRO A 154 -0.30 4.76 9.62
N TYR A 155 0.41 5.53 10.45
CA TYR A 155 0.82 5.12 11.80
C TYR A 155 0.27 6.04 12.88
N ASP A 156 -0.05 5.45 14.04
CA ASP A 156 -0.22 6.18 15.28
C ASP A 156 1.09 6.93 15.64
N PRO A 157 1.05 7.94 16.53
CA PRO A 157 2.25 8.63 17.01
C PRO A 157 3.33 7.66 17.50
N LEU A 158 4.59 8.12 17.43
CA LEU A 158 5.73 7.36 17.96
C LEU A 158 5.49 6.99 19.43
N ASN A 159 5.78 5.74 19.80
CA ASN A 159 5.76 5.34 21.19
C ASN A 159 6.71 6.21 22.02
N ASP A 160 6.18 6.84 23.06
CA ASP A 160 6.89 7.72 24.00
C ASP A 160 7.13 7.04 25.37
N THR A 161 6.75 5.77 25.50
CA THR A 161 6.93 4.96 26.70
C THR A 161 8.26 4.20 26.71
N ALA A 162 8.63 3.60 27.85
CA ALA A 162 9.83 2.76 27.97
C ALA A 162 9.69 1.36 27.32
N THR A 163 8.52 1.02 26.77
CA THR A 163 8.27 -0.28 26.16
C THR A 163 9.12 -0.47 24.91
N THR A 164 9.81 -1.61 24.84
CA THR A 164 10.66 -2.02 23.72
C THR A 164 10.07 -3.23 23.04
N LEU A 165 10.37 -3.41 21.75
CA LEU A 165 9.97 -4.57 20.97
C LEU A 165 11.20 -5.36 20.56
N THR A 166 11.30 -6.60 21.02
CA THR A 166 12.44 -7.49 20.74
C THR A 166 12.01 -8.54 19.73
N PRO A 167 12.57 -8.54 18.52
CA PRO A 167 12.29 -9.57 17.53
C PRO A 167 13.11 -10.84 17.81
N SER A 168 12.58 -12.00 17.45
CA SER A 168 13.25 -13.31 17.58
C SER A 168 14.00 -13.74 16.32
N ASP A 169 13.84 -12.97 15.24
CA ASP A 169 14.57 -13.11 13.98
C ASP A 169 14.67 -11.70 13.35
N THR A 170 15.26 -11.61 12.17
CA THR A 170 15.63 -10.38 11.47
C THR A 170 15.10 -10.32 10.05
N GLY A 171 14.59 -11.43 9.51
CA GLY A 171 14.16 -11.53 8.10
C GLY A 171 15.33 -11.65 7.12
N HIS A 172 16.55 -11.91 7.60
CA HIS A 172 17.70 -12.17 6.75
C HIS A 172 17.59 -13.54 6.07
N LEU A 173 18.05 -13.61 4.82
CA LEU A 173 18.28 -14.88 4.13
C LEU A 173 19.35 -15.71 4.86
N THR A 174 20.43 -15.04 5.26
CA THR A 174 21.57 -15.68 5.90
C THR A 174 21.42 -15.62 7.43
N PRO A 175 21.73 -16.70 8.15
CA PRO A 175 21.91 -16.60 9.59
C PRO A 175 23.18 -15.79 9.88
N GLN A 176 23.36 -15.37 11.13
CA GLN A 176 24.65 -14.79 11.56
C GLN A 176 25.73 -15.88 11.50
N MET A 177 26.57 -15.84 10.46
CA MET A 177 27.54 -16.89 10.19
C MET A 177 28.73 -16.84 11.16
N THR A 178 29.34 -17.99 11.42
CA THR A 178 30.55 -18.14 12.27
C THR A 178 31.64 -18.99 11.61
N SER A 179 31.32 -19.61 10.47
CA SER A 179 32.24 -20.29 9.57
C SER A 179 31.56 -20.44 8.21
N ASN A 180 32.26 -20.91 7.18
CA ASN A 180 31.66 -21.14 5.86
C ASN A 180 30.48 -22.12 5.85
N PHE A 181 30.22 -22.85 6.95
CA PHE A 181 29.15 -23.85 7.03
C PHE A 181 28.22 -23.71 8.25
N ALA A 182 28.47 -22.74 9.13
CA ALA A 182 27.77 -22.63 10.42
C ALA A 182 27.20 -21.22 10.64
N PRO A 183 26.00 -21.11 11.23
CA PRO A 183 25.20 -22.19 11.84
C PRO A 183 24.39 -23.03 10.84
N SER A 184 24.17 -22.54 9.63
CA SER A 184 23.49 -23.26 8.55
C SER A 184 23.82 -22.61 7.20
N GLY A 185 23.72 -23.39 6.13
CA GLY A 185 24.01 -22.95 4.76
C GLY A 185 25.50 -23.04 4.42
N THR A 186 25.89 -22.47 3.29
CA THR A 186 27.29 -22.44 2.85
C THR A 186 27.66 -21.08 2.26
N ALA A 187 28.65 -20.43 2.84
CA ALA A 187 29.26 -19.21 2.30
C ALA A 187 30.51 -19.56 1.48
N SER A 188 30.68 -18.93 0.32
CA SER A 188 31.82 -19.18 -0.56
C SER A 188 32.13 -17.98 -1.46
N THR A 189 33.39 -17.86 -1.87
CA THR A 189 33.83 -16.92 -2.92
C THR A 189 34.32 -17.69 -4.14
N GLY A 190 34.47 -16.99 -5.28
CA GLY A 190 35.08 -17.58 -6.50
C GLY A 190 36.52 -18.07 -6.29
N SER A 191 37.25 -17.47 -5.36
CA SER A 191 38.62 -17.84 -4.99
C SER A 191 38.72 -18.97 -3.96
N GLY A 192 37.59 -19.43 -3.38
CA GLY A 192 37.58 -20.47 -2.35
C GLY A 192 38.07 -20.00 -0.97
N SER A 193 37.78 -18.75 -0.60
CA SER A 193 38.19 -18.16 0.70
C SER A 193 37.66 -18.96 1.89
N ALA A 194 38.53 -19.27 2.85
CA ALA A 194 38.17 -19.90 4.12
C ALA A 194 37.36 -18.98 5.05
N SER A 195 37.28 -17.68 4.72
CA SER A 195 36.62 -16.66 5.52
C SER A 195 35.45 -15.98 4.79
N ALA A 196 34.92 -16.59 3.74
CA ALA A 196 33.76 -16.06 3.00
C ALA A 196 32.55 -15.77 3.92
N TRP A 197 32.41 -16.53 5.01
CA TRP A 197 31.39 -16.36 6.03
C TRP A 197 31.38 -15.00 6.72
N GLN A 198 32.52 -14.31 6.77
CA GLN A 198 32.62 -12.98 7.39
C GLN A 198 31.72 -11.97 6.66
N MET A 199 31.42 -12.17 5.37
CA MET A 199 30.47 -11.31 4.65
C MET A 199 29.03 -11.43 5.16
N PHE A 200 28.76 -12.38 6.06
CA PHE A 200 27.42 -12.70 6.57
C PHE A 200 27.41 -12.84 8.11
N ASP A 201 28.41 -12.33 8.82
CA ASP A 201 28.57 -12.51 10.28
C ASP A 201 27.99 -11.36 11.12
N ARG A 202 27.40 -10.37 10.44
CA ARG A 202 26.82 -9.13 10.98
C ARG A 202 27.85 -8.17 11.57
N ASP A 203 29.14 -8.38 11.30
CA ASP A 203 30.21 -7.47 11.69
C ASP A 203 30.59 -6.52 10.54
N LYS A 204 29.88 -5.40 10.50
CA LYS A 204 30.12 -4.29 9.56
C LYS A 204 31.48 -3.60 9.73
N THR A 205 32.29 -4.02 10.69
CA THR A 205 33.59 -3.40 10.97
C THR A 205 34.75 -4.19 10.37
N GLN A 206 34.55 -5.26 9.61
CA GLN A 206 35.69 -6.01 9.04
C GLN A 206 36.08 -5.50 7.65
N ASP A 207 37.31 -5.79 7.24
CA ASP A 207 37.82 -5.52 5.88
C ASP A 207 38.07 -6.89 5.23
N ILE A 208 37.08 -7.40 4.49
CA ILE A 208 37.04 -8.78 3.99
C ILE A 208 37.41 -8.81 2.52
N GLU A 209 38.51 -9.51 2.20
CA GLU A 209 38.91 -9.80 0.83
C GLU A 209 37.99 -10.87 0.21
N ILE A 210 37.31 -10.51 -0.87
CA ILE A 210 36.37 -11.38 -1.59
C ILE A 210 37.04 -12.02 -2.82
N ALA A 211 37.93 -11.29 -3.49
CA ALA A 211 38.61 -11.75 -4.70
C ALA A 211 40.02 -11.15 -4.83
N SER A 212 40.93 -11.93 -5.41
CA SER A 212 42.26 -11.49 -5.84
C SER A 212 42.17 -10.87 -7.24
N GLY A 213 41.66 -9.65 -7.32
CA GLY A 213 41.43 -8.91 -8.56
C GLY A 213 40.08 -8.18 -8.55
N GLY A 214 39.74 -7.54 -9.68
CA GLY A 214 38.52 -6.77 -9.82
C GLY A 214 37.23 -7.59 -10.02
N ASP A 215 37.34 -8.87 -10.36
CA ASP A 215 36.18 -9.70 -10.71
C ASP A 215 36.05 -10.87 -9.73
N GLY A 216 34.80 -11.19 -9.38
CA GLY A 216 34.54 -12.31 -8.49
C GLY A 216 33.08 -12.43 -8.08
N TYR A 217 32.85 -13.29 -7.11
CA TYR A 217 31.54 -13.38 -6.47
C TYR A 217 31.67 -13.71 -4.99
N ILE A 218 30.68 -13.26 -4.21
CA ILE A 218 30.35 -13.78 -2.89
C ILE A 218 29.01 -14.51 -3.00
N ARG A 219 28.93 -15.74 -2.49
CA ARG A 219 27.79 -16.63 -2.63
C ARG A 219 27.35 -17.20 -1.29
N PHE A 220 26.04 -17.25 -1.10
CA PHE A 220 25.40 -18.05 -0.06
C PHE A 220 24.54 -19.14 -0.69
N ARG A 221 24.56 -20.33 -0.10
CA ARG A 221 23.67 -21.45 -0.42
C ARG A 221 22.88 -21.79 0.83
N ASN A 222 21.56 -21.80 0.73
CA ASN A 222 20.69 -22.28 1.81
C ASN A 222 20.88 -23.78 2.04
N ALA A 223 20.82 -24.21 3.31
CA ALA A 223 20.96 -25.62 3.63
C ALA A 223 19.77 -26.45 3.12
N GLY A 224 20.01 -27.72 2.78
CA GLY A 224 18.95 -28.69 2.52
C GLY A 224 18.10 -28.43 1.26
N GLY A 225 18.57 -27.61 0.32
CA GLY A 225 17.80 -27.30 -0.89
C GLY A 225 16.69 -26.28 -0.70
N VAL A 226 16.63 -25.60 0.45
CA VAL A 226 15.60 -24.60 0.73
C VAL A 226 15.75 -23.42 -0.21
N GLN A 227 14.66 -23.04 -0.87
CA GLN A 227 14.62 -21.93 -1.80
C GLN A 227 13.93 -20.74 -1.16
N HIS A 228 14.47 -19.55 -1.38
CA HIS A 228 13.87 -18.31 -0.92
C HIS A 228 13.75 -17.26 -2.02
N VAL A 229 12.66 -16.50 -1.98
CA VAL A 229 12.54 -15.25 -2.74
C VAL A 229 13.21 -14.15 -1.93
N VAL A 230 14.13 -13.41 -2.56
CA VAL A 230 14.75 -12.19 -1.99
C VAL A 230 14.29 -11.00 -2.82
N ASP A 231 13.94 -9.91 -2.16
CA ASP A 231 13.43 -8.66 -2.77
C ASP A 231 14.26 -7.41 -2.41
N ALA A 232 15.18 -7.54 -1.45
CA ALA A 232 16.06 -6.44 -1.07
C ALA A 232 17.40 -6.93 -0.54
N TYR A 233 18.43 -6.12 -0.66
CA TYR A 233 19.73 -6.36 -0.03
C TYR A 233 20.40 -5.06 0.40
N TRP A 234 21.40 -5.17 1.26
CA TRP A 234 22.29 -4.07 1.58
C TRP A 234 23.73 -4.55 1.65
N ILE A 235 24.63 -3.64 1.30
CA ILE A 235 26.08 -3.89 1.29
C ILE A 235 26.73 -2.83 2.17
N THR A 236 27.66 -3.26 3.01
CA THR A 236 28.55 -2.35 3.74
C THR A 236 29.95 -2.45 3.16
N THR A 237 30.53 -1.29 2.83
CA THR A 237 31.90 -1.21 2.34
C THR A 237 32.91 -1.44 3.46
N SER A 238 34.15 -1.73 3.07
CA SER A 238 35.28 -1.76 4.00
C SER A 238 35.46 -0.40 4.70
N ARG A 239 36.12 -0.39 5.86
CA ARG A 239 36.50 0.86 6.55
C ARG A 239 37.64 1.60 5.85
N LEU A 240 38.15 1.03 4.75
CA LEU A 240 39.23 1.55 3.93
C LEU A 240 38.80 1.80 2.48
N ALA A 241 37.48 1.88 2.23
CA ALA A 241 36.89 2.09 0.91
C ALA A 241 37.34 3.39 0.21
N THR A 242 37.79 4.40 0.98
CA THR A 242 38.38 5.63 0.42
C THR A 242 39.91 5.58 0.28
N GLY A 243 40.55 4.46 0.62
CA GLY A 243 42.00 4.23 0.50
C GLY A 243 42.36 3.41 -0.74
N ASP A 244 43.58 2.86 -0.78
CA ASP A 244 44.14 2.05 -1.88
C ASP A 244 43.46 0.65 -2.05
N TYR A 245 42.29 0.41 -1.47
CA TYR A 245 41.55 -0.85 -1.66
C TYR A 245 40.47 -0.68 -2.72
N ASP A 246 40.46 -1.61 -3.66
CA ASP A 246 39.52 -1.58 -4.76
C ASP A 246 38.15 -2.11 -4.30
N PHE A 247 37.15 -1.24 -4.23
CA PHE A 247 35.76 -1.64 -3.99
C PHE A 247 35.05 -1.86 -5.33
N PHE A 248 34.14 -2.83 -5.42
CA PHE A 248 33.42 -3.09 -6.66
C PHE A 248 32.34 -2.03 -6.92
N THR A 249 32.28 -1.53 -8.15
CA THR A 249 31.38 -0.41 -8.53
C THR A 249 30.23 -0.85 -9.45
N ALA A 250 30.25 -2.11 -9.86
CA ALA A 250 29.21 -2.74 -10.65
C ALA A 250 29.04 -4.20 -10.24
N TRP A 251 27.79 -4.67 -10.20
CA TRP A 251 27.49 -6.05 -9.84
C TRP A 251 26.10 -6.49 -10.32
N GLU A 252 25.93 -7.80 -10.35
CA GLU A 252 24.66 -8.48 -10.50
C GLU A 252 24.37 -9.32 -9.26
N LEU A 253 23.20 -9.13 -8.66
CA LEU A 253 22.66 -10.12 -7.73
C LEU A 253 21.99 -11.22 -8.55
N GLN A 254 22.37 -12.48 -8.32
CA GLN A 254 21.89 -13.62 -9.09
C GLN A 254 21.36 -14.73 -8.19
N GLY A 255 20.37 -15.46 -8.70
CA GLY A 255 19.79 -16.65 -8.08
C GLY A 255 20.05 -17.92 -8.90
N SER A 256 20.21 -19.06 -8.25
CA SER A 256 20.28 -20.38 -8.90
C SER A 256 19.65 -21.49 -8.07
N ASN A 257 19.20 -22.54 -8.74
CA ASN A 257 18.67 -23.77 -8.11
C ASN A 257 19.50 -25.02 -8.44
N ASP A 258 20.60 -24.87 -9.17
CA ASP A 258 21.53 -25.96 -9.50
C ASP A 258 23.00 -25.58 -9.32
N GLY A 259 23.29 -24.32 -8.98
CA GLY A 259 24.63 -23.79 -8.79
C GLY A 259 25.42 -23.53 -10.08
N THR A 260 24.79 -23.73 -11.24
CA THR A 260 25.41 -23.64 -12.59
C THR A 260 24.68 -22.69 -13.53
N ASN A 261 23.34 -22.73 -13.57
CA ASN A 261 22.49 -21.82 -14.32
C ASN A 261 22.02 -20.70 -13.40
N TRP A 262 22.35 -19.47 -13.76
CA TRP A 262 22.11 -18.30 -12.93
C TRP A 262 21.09 -17.37 -13.60
N VAL A 263 20.19 -16.82 -12.79
CA VAL A 263 19.20 -15.82 -13.19
C VAL A 263 19.57 -14.51 -12.50
N THR A 264 19.78 -13.45 -13.29
CA THR A 264 20.01 -12.10 -12.77
C THR A 264 18.72 -11.56 -12.15
N LEU A 265 18.81 -11.15 -10.88
CA LEU A 265 17.72 -10.61 -10.07
C LEU A 265 17.78 -9.08 -9.99
N ASP A 266 18.99 -8.53 -9.89
CA ASP A 266 19.24 -7.10 -9.89
C ASP A 266 20.59 -6.80 -10.56
N THR A 267 20.72 -5.60 -11.13
CA THR A 267 21.95 -5.13 -11.78
C THR A 267 22.23 -3.70 -11.34
N ARG A 268 23.45 -3.45 -10.83
CA ARG A 268 23.93 -2.12 -10.46
C ARG A 268 25.20 -1.80 -11.23
N THR A 269 25.30 -0.56 -11.67
CA THR A 269 26.46 -0.04 -12.42
C THR A 269 26.73 1.39 -12.00
N GLY A 270 28.00 1.77 -11.89
CA GLY A 270 28.37 3.16 -11.58
C GLY A 270 28.12 3.55 -10.12
N GLU A 271 28.14 2.59 -9.22
CA GLU A 271 28.02 2.80 -7.78
C GLU A 271 29.34 3.32 -7.23
N LEU A 272 29.53 4.64 -7.34
CA LEU A 272 30.75 5.36 -7.00
C LEU A 272 30.62 6.15 -5.68
N GLY A 273 31.74 6.69 -5.21
CA GLY A 273 31.77 7.70 -4.15
C GLY A 273 31.42 7.17 -2.75
N TRP A 274 31.78 5.93 -2.45
CA TRP A 274 31.52 5.32 -1.16
C TRP A 274 32.35 5.95 -0.04
N GLY A 275 31.71 6.20 1.11
CA GLY A 275 32.38 6.47 2.36
C GLY A 275 32.94 5.20 3.01
N ASN A 276 33.86 5.37 3.96
CA ASN A 276 34.40 4.27 4.76
C ASN A 276 33.31 3.66 5.65
N GLY A 277 33.08 2.36 5.52
CA GLY A 277 32.04 1.65 6.28
C GLY A 277 30.62 2.07 5.94
N GLU A 278 30.40 2.70 4.79
CA GLU A 278 29.07 3.11 4.35
C GLU A 278 28.21 1.87 4.05
N THR A 279 26.96 1.87 4.54
CA THR A 279 25.95 0.90 4.13
C THR A 279 25.03 1.53 3.10
N ARG A 280 24.87 0.89 1.93
CA ARG A 280 23.81 1.23 0.96
C ARG A 280 22.78 0.10 0.85
N PHE A 281 21.56 0.49 0.57
CA PHE A 281 20.36 -0.33 0.57
C PHE A 281 19.77 -0.34 -0.84
N TYR A 282 19.38 -1.52 -1.32
CA TYR A 282 18.91 -1.74 -2.67
C TYR A 282 17.66 -2.62 -2.66
N ASP A 283 16.58 -2.07 -3.19
CA ASP A 283 15.32 -2.78 -3.45
C ASP A 283 15.26 -3.21 -4.92
N PHE A 284 14.64 -4.36 -5.17
CA PHE A 284 14.38 -4.87 -6.51
C PHE A 284 13.14 -5.78 -6.53
N THR A 285 12.57 -6.03 -7.70
CA THR A 285 11.41 -6.92 -7.82
C THR A 285 11.85 -8.34 -8.16
N ASN A 286 11.41 -9.30 -7.36
CA ASN A 286 11.60 -10.73 -7.63
C ASN A 286 10.39 -11.54 -7.17
N LYS A 287 10.04 -12.56 -7.95
CA LYS A 287 8.94 -13.50 -7.67
C LYS A 287 9.39 -14.96 -7.72
N SER A 288 10.67 -15.21 -7.98
CA SER A 288 11.25 -16.54 -8.13
C SER A 288 12.11 -16.89 -6.92
N ALA A 289 11.97 -18.11 -6.42
CA ALA A 289 12.71 -18.60 -5.27
C ALA A 289 13.98 -19.34 -5.72
N PHE A 290 15.07 -19.14 -4.98
CA PHE A 290 16.37 -19.73 -5.28
C PHE A 290 17.05 -20.34 -4.05
N GLU A 291 17.77 -21.45 -4.23
CA GLU A 291 18.61 -22.07 -3.18
C GLU A 291 19.93 -21.32 -3.02
N TYR A 292 20.49 -20.85 -4.13
CA TYR A 292 21.74 -20.11 -4.19
C TYR A 292 21.48 -18.65 -4.51
N HIS A 293 22.16 -17.77 -3.79
CA HIS A 293 22.21 -16.35 -4.07
C HIS A 293 23.67 -15.92 -4.12
N GLN A 294 24.05 -15.17 -5.15
CA GLN A 294 25.39 -14.63 -5.26
C GLN A 294 25.36 -13.19 -5.74
N LEU A 295 26.28 -12.38 -5.22
CA LEU A 295 26.63 -11.10 -5.79
C LEU A 295 27.86 -11.32 -6.66
N VAL A 296 27.68 -11.22 -7.98
CA VAL A 296 28.77 -11.27 -8.96
C VAL A 296 29.14 -9.85 -9.28
N PHE A 297 30.41 -9.51 -9.10
CA PHE A 297 30.91 -8.18 -9.38
C PHE A 297 31.99 -8.21 -10.44
N SER A 298 32.07 -7.10 -11.15
CA SER A 298 33.11 -6.82 -12.13
C SER A 298 33.73 -5.47 -11.82
N GLY A 299 35.06 -5.38 -11.89
CA GLY A 299 35.79 -4.15 -11.58
C GLY A 299 35.70 -3.73 -10.12
N GLY A 300 36.63 -4.22 -9.29
CA GLY A 300 37.10 -3.51 -8.12
C GLY A 300 37.84 -2.25 -8.60
N GLY A 301 37.53 -1.06 -8.08
CA GLY A 301 38.39 0.14 -8.08
C GLY A 301 38.88 0.80 -9.39
N GLY A 302 38.90 0.09 -10.53
CA GLY A 302 39.49 0.53 -11.80
C GLY A 302 40.06 -0.66 -12.59
N ASP A 303 40.63 -0.41 -13.78
CA ASP A 303 41.17 -1.46 -14.68
C ASP A 303 42.37 -2.24 -14.08
N ASP A 304 42.97 -1.76 -13.00
CA ASP A 304 44.24 -2.26 -12.41
C ASP A 304 44.07 -2.95 -11.03
N ALA A 305 42.85 -3.27 -10.61
CA ALA A 305 42.62 -3.74 -9.25
C ALA A 305 43.27 -5.08 -8.90
N VAL A 306 43.92 -5.13 -7.74
CA VAL A 306 44.68 -6.30 -7.25
C VAL A 306 43.89 -7.11 -6.23
N VAL A 307 42.92 -6.49 -5.55
CA VAL A 307 42.09 -7.12 -4.52
C VAL A 307 40.74 -6.43 -4.42
N THR A 308 39.65 -7.18 -4.28
CA THR A 308 38.33 -6.61 -3.98
C THR A 308 37.95 -6.86 -2.53
N VAL A 309 37.60 -5.79 -1.80
CA VAL A 309 37.29 -5.84 -0.35
C VAL A 309 35.91 -5.28 -0.03
N SER A 310 35.19 -5.86 0.93
CA SER A 310 33.92 -5.33 1.50
C SER A 310 33.83 -5.65 2.99
N ALA A 311 32.77 -5.20 3.68
CA ALA A 311 32.58 -5.50 5.10
C ALA A 311 31.41 -6.47 5.38
N GLU A 312 30.28 -6.34 4.70
CA GLU A 312 29.10 -7.18 5.00
C GLU A 312 28.10 -7.12 3.84
N LEU A 313 27.35 -8.20 3.65
CA LEU A 313 26.22 -8.32 2.74
C LEU A 313 25.07 -8.99 3.48
N ALA A 314 23.88 -8.39 3.40
CA ALA A 314 22.69 -9.11 3.82
C ALA A 314 21.55 -8.93 2.82
N MET A 315 20.72 -9.97 2.76
CA MET A 315 19.60 -10.09 1.84
C MET A 315 18.34 -10.33 2.67
N HIS A 316 17.24 -9.69 2.29
CA HIS A 316 15.94 -9.86 2.92
C HIS A 316 15.15 -10.96 2.23
N ILE A 317 14.58 -11.91 2.98
CA ILE A 317 13.61 -12.85 2.44
C ILE A 317 12.31 -12.07 2.19
N ALA A 318 11.74 -12.14 0.99
CA ALA A 318 10.51 -11.43 0.65
C ALA A 318 9.37 -11.78 1.62
N ALA A 319 8.57 -10.79 2.00
CA ALA A 319 7.60 -10.92 3.09
C ALA A 319 6.63 -12.12 2.96
N PHE A 320 6.22 -12.44 1.73
CA PHE A 320 5.31 -13.56 1.45
C PHE A 320 5.97 -14.95 1.56
N ASP A 321 7.29 -15.00 1.56
CA ASP A 321 8.12 -16.21 1.69
C ASP A 321 8.80 -16.32 3.07
N GLN A 322 8.64 -15.30 3.92
CA GLN A 322 9.15 -15.33 5.29
C GLN A 322 8.39 -16.32 6.17
N THR A 323 9.12 -16.98 7.06
CA THR A 323 8.51 -17.63 8.23
C THR A 323 8.19 -16.57 9.29
N PRO A 324 6.93 -16.41 9.73
CA PRO A 324 6.61 -15.42 10.74
C PRO A 324 7.30 -15.70 12.08
N PHE A 325 7.96 -14.68 12.63
CA PHE A 325 8.73 -14.78 13.87
C PHE A 325 8.15 -13.90 14.97
N ASP A 326 8.47 -14.21 16.23
CA ASP A 326 7.93 -13.51 17.37
C ASP A 326 8.54 -12.11 17.50
N LEU A 327 7.69 -11.13 17.79
CA LEU A 327 8.03 -9.81 18.27
C LEU A 327 7.46 -9.66 19.69
N THR A 328 8.35 -9.51 20.66
CA THR A 328 8.02 -9.50 22.08
C THR A 328 8.14 -8.10 22.66
N ALA A 329 7.04 -7.56 23.18
CA ALA A 329 7.02 -6.34 23.94
C ALA A 329 7.49 -6.57 25.39
N SER A 330 8.33 -5.66 25.91
CA SER A 330 8.79 -5.72 27.29
C SER A 330 7.71 -5.35 28.32
N SER A 331 6.63 -4.71 27.88
CA SER A 331 5.46 -4.32 28.68
C SER A 331 4.24 -4.13 27.77
N ILE A 332 3.04 -4.07 28.36
CA ILE A 332 1.81 -3.70 27.66
C ILE A 332 1.63 -2.18 27.53
N ILE A 333 2.39 -1.41 28.32
CA ILE A 333 2.30 0.06 28.36
C ILE A 333 2.64 0.62 26.97
N GLY A 334 1.87 1.59 26.48
CA GLY A 334 2.02 2.15 25.13
C GLY A 334 1.37 1.32 24.02
N ILE A 335 0.84 0.12 24.31
CA ILE A 335 0.18 -0.73 23.32
C ILE A 335 -1.33 -0.72 23.58
N ASN A 336 -2.09 -0.20 22.61
CA ASN A 336 -3.57 -0.15 22.65
C ASN A 336 -4.13 0.45 23.95
N ASN A 337 -3.66 1.64 24.33
CA ASN A 337 -4.01 2.28 25.60
C ASN A 337 -3.70 1.37 26.80
N ASP A 338 -2.47 0.84 26.84
CA ASP A 338 -1.93 -0.01 27.90
C ASP A 338 -2.63 -1.37 28.08
N THR A 339 -3.41 -1.82 27.09
CA THR A 339 -4.10 -3.13 27.14
C THR A 339 -3.29 -4.27 26.51
N GLY A 340 -2.15 -3.94 25.88
CA GLY A 340 -1.33 -4.89 25.14
C GLY A 340 -1.90 -5.21 23.76
N PHE A 341 -1.23 -6.10 23.03
CA PHE A 341 -1.71 -6.57 21.73
C PHE A 341 -3.09 -7.23 21.91
N GLN A 342 -3.96 -7.01 20.94
CA GLN A 342 -5.34 -7.51 20.86
C GLN A 342 -5.50 -8.46 19.67
N VAL A 343 -6.52 -9.31 19.70
CA VAL A 343 -6.82 -10.21 18.56
C VAL A 343 -7.13 -9.40 17.29
N SER A 344 -7.71 -8.21 17.45
CA SER A 344 -7.97 -7.26 16.37
C SER A 344 -6.71 -6.60 15.77
N ASP A 345 -5.52 -6.82 16.35
CA ASP A 345 -4.27 -6.35 15.76
C ASP A 345 -3.74 -7.29 14.68
N VAL A 346 -4.33 -8.48 14.49
CA VAL A 346 -3.94 -9.35 13.36
C VAL A 346 -4.27 -8.63 12.05
N GLY A 347 -3.28 -8.53 11.17
CA GLY A 347 -3.30 -7.75 9.94
C GLY A 347 -2.81 -6.31 10.08
N ARG A 348 -2.63 -5.81 11.31
CA ARG A 348 -2.15 -4.44 11.58
C ARG A 348 -0.66 -4.32 11.30
N SER A 349 -0.26 -3.20 10.70
CA SER A 349 1.14 -2.86 10.49
C SER A 349 1.81 -2.36 11.78
N ILE A 350 3.13 -2.52 11.85
CA ILE A 350 3.98 -1.97 12.91
C ILE A 350 5.26 -1.43 12.28
N ARG A 351 5.61 -0.17 12.57
CA ARG A 351 6.87 0.45 12.12
C ARG A 351 7.92 0.31 13.20
N LEU A 352 9.12 -0.09 12.80
CA LEU A 352 10.26 -0.40 13.66
C LEU A 352 11.48 0.39 13.17
N LEU A 353 12.11 1.15 14.06
CA LEU A 353 13.38 1.81 13.74
C LEU A 353 14.54 0.90 14.14
N GLY A 354 15.26 0.37 13.14
CA GLY A 354 16.43 -0.47 13.37
C GLY A 354 17.56 0.30 14.06
N ALA A 355 18.51 -0.43 14.65
CA ALA A 355 19.71 0.15 15.25
C ALA A 355 20.61 0.89 14.25
N ASP A 356 20.40 0.66 12.95
CA ASP A 356 21.01 1.35 11.83
C ASP A 356 20.33 2.68 11.48
N GLY A 357 19.29 3.08 12.23
CA GLY A 357 18.55 4.32 11.99
C GLY A 357 17.56 4.25 10.83
N ILE A 358 17.32 3.06 10.26
CA ILE A 358 16.40 2.86 9.14
C ILE A 358 15.05 2.32 9.61
N TRP A 359 13.98 2.99 9.19
CA TRP A 359 12.61 2.54 9.41
C TRP A 359 12.29 1.35 8.53
N ARG A 360 11.69 0.33 9.13
CA ARG A 360 11.08 -0.82 8.46
C ARG A 360 9.67 -0.98 8.96
N TRP A 361 8.85 -1.70 8.21
CA TRP A 361 7.53 -2.08 8.67
C TRP A 361 7.36 -3.59 8.64
N ALA A 362 6.49 -4.05 9.53
CA ALA A 362 6.11 -5.45 9.64
C ALA A 362 4.59 -5.55 9.73
N ARG A 363 4.04 -6.70 9.37
CA ARG A 363 2.62 -7.01 9.54
C ARG A 363 2.42 -8.06 10.61
N ILE A 364 1.49 -7.82 11.53
CA ILE A 364 1.12 -8.81 12.56
C ILE A 364 0.32 -9.93 11.88
N THR A 365 0.83 -11.16 11.93
CA THR A 365 0.19 -12.33 11.32
C THR A 365 -0.62 -13.14 12.32
N SER A 366 -0.22 -13.12 13.59
CA SER A 366 -0.96 -13.75 14.68
C SER A 366 -0.60 -13.15 16.02
N ARG A 367 -1.46 -13.38 17.03
CA ARG A 367 -1.23 -12.97 18.41
C ARG A 367 -1.04 -14.18 19.30
N THR A 368 0.10 -14.25 19.96
CA THR A 368 0.43 -15.30 20.93
C THR A 368 0.05 -14.90 22.36
N GLY A 369 0.13 -13.60 22.69
CA GLY A 369 -0.23 -13.06 24.00
C GLY A 369 -0.41 -11.54 23.98
N THR A 370 -0.65 -10.93 25.14
CA THR A 370 -0.74 -9.46 25.27
C THR A 370 0.57 -8.74 25.01
N THR A 371 1.70 -9.44 25.10
CA THR A 371 3.04 -8.92 24.86
C THR A 371 3.76 -9.61 23.70
N VAL A 372 3.14 -10.58 23.02
CA VAL A 372 3.82 -11.35 21.96
C VAL A 372 2.90 -11.51 20.76
N VAL A 373 3.40 -11.10 19.60
CA VAL A 373 2.78 -11.28 18.29
C VAL A 373 3.78 -11.92 17.33
N LYS A 374 3.30 -12.59 16.29
CA LYS A 374 4.12 -12.98 15.15
C LYS A 374 4.05 -11.92 14.07
N ILE A 375 5.18 -11.65 13.44
CA ILE A 375 5.28 -10.66 12.36
C ILE A 375 5.98 -11.25 11.13
N ILE A 376 5.69 -10.63 9.98
CA ILE A 376 6.49 -10.71 8.75
C ILE A 376 7.00 -9.31 8.42
N LEU A 377 8.28 -9.18 8.08
CA LEU A 377 8.92 -7.92 7.71
C LEU A 377 8.79 -7.66 6.21
N TYR A 378 8.73 -6.38 5.86
CA TYR A 378 8.73 -5.89 4.49
C TYR A 378 9.89 -4.91 4.28
N GLY A 379 10.41 -4.86 3.06
CA GLY A 379 11.56 -4.03 2.70
C GLY A 379 12.87 -4.71 3.10
N HIS A 380 13.65 -4.10 3.99
CA HIS A 380 14.94 -4.65 4.41
C HIS A 380 14.89 -5.42 5.73
N ALA A 381 15.75 -6.44 5.86
CA ALA A 381 15.94 -7.17 7.11
C ALA A 381 16.49 -6.27 8.23
N LEU A 382 16.12 -6.57 9.48
CA LEU A 382 16.60 -5.86 10.68
C LEU A 382 18.10 -6.08 10.89
N PRO A 383 18.84 -5.09 11.39
CA PRO A 383 20.30 -5.22 11.55
C PRO A 383 20.70 -6.24 12.63
N ASN A 384 19.85 -6.46 13.64
CA ASN A 384 20.07 -7.38 14.75
C ASN A 384 18.76 -7.64 15.50
N MET A 385 18.82 -8.51 16.52
CA MET A 385 17.69 -8.84 17.40
C MET A 385 17.65 -8.00 18.69
N ASN A 386 18.34 -6.85 18.73
CA ASN A 386 18.34 -6.02 19.94
C ASN A 386 16.95 -5.40 20.17
N PRO A 387 16.60 -5.06 21.43
CA PRO A 387 15.35 -4.39 21.73
C PRO A 387 15.20 -3.06 20.97
N ILE A 388 14.11 -2.93 20.23
CA ILE A 388 13.77 -1.74 19.45
C ILE A 388 13.01 -0.76 20.35
N THR A 389 13.56 0.43 20.55
CA THR A 389 13.00 1.46 21.45
C THR A 389 12.07 2.45 20.74
N ARG A 390 12.23 2.62 19.42
CA ARG A 390 11.45 3.54 18.60
C ARG A 390 10.59 2.75 17.62
N TRP A 391 9.30 2.68 17.92
CA TRP A 391 8.31 1.94 17.15
C TRP A 391 6.96 2.64 17.20
N ARG A 392 6.06 2.28 16.28
CA ARG A 392 4.69 2.82 16.21
C ARG A 392 3.76 1.82 15.53
N LEU A 393 2.52 1.77 15.98
CA LEU A 393 1.50 0.86 15.44
C LEU A 393 0.75 1.51 14.28
N GLY A 394 0.27 0.71 13.33
CA GLY A 394 -0.60 1.19 12.26
C GLY A 394 -1.88 1.80 12.82
N THR A 395 -2.43 2.83 12.18
CA THR A 395 -3.59 3.56 12.71
C THR A 395 -4.89 2.74 12.58
N PHE A 396 -5.03 1.98 11.51
CA PHE A 396 -6.30 1.38 11.12
C PHE A 396 -6.51 0.01 11.79
N VAL A 397 -7.49 -0.02 12.68
CA VAL A 397 -8.00 -1.17 13.44
C VAL A 397 -9.51 -0.99 13.62
N PRO A 398 -10.28 -2.01 14.05
CA PRO A 398 -11.70 -1.84 14.36
C PRO A 398 -11.98 -0.59 15.21
N GLY A 399 -12.90 0.27 14.75
CA GLY A 399 -13.21 1.57 15.38
C GLY A 399 -12.27 2.73 15.00
N LYS A 400 -11.24 2.45 14.20
CA LYS A 400 -10.33 3.45 13.62
C LYS A 400 -10.28 3.40 12.09
N TYR A 401 -11.26 2.84 11.40
CA TYR A 401 -11.28 2.82 9.94
C TYR A 401 -11.60 4.18 9.32
N VAL A 402 -11.30 4.30 8.02
CA VAL A 402 -11.54 5.50 7.22
C VAL A 402 -13.01 5.65 6.87
N GLU A 403 -13.45 6.90 6.73
CA GLU A 403 -14.87 7.23 6.54
C GLU A 403 -15.20 7.56 5.10
N SER A 404 -14.38 8.38 4.46
CA SER A 404 -14.56 8.78 3.07
C SER A 404 -13.28 8.63 2.25
N GLY A 405 -13.42 8.54 0.93
CA GLY A 405 -12.33 8.31 -0.01
C GLY A 405 -12.47 9.15 -1.28
N SER A 406 -11.36 9.50 -1.90
CA SER A 406 -11.29 10.18 -3.21
C SER A 406 -9.97 9.81 -3.90
N LEU A 407 -9.84 10.16 -5.18
CA LEU A 407 -8.63 10.00 -5.97
C LEU A 407 -8.18 11.36 -6.46
N TYR A 408 -6.90 11.66 -6.31
CA TYR A 408 -6.32 12.92 -6.77
C TYR A 408 -4.87 12.69 -7.19
N GLU A 409 -4.50 13.11 -8.41
CA GLU A 409 -3.13 13.01 -8.93
C GLU A 409 -2.47 11.63 -8.74
N GLU A 410 -3.19 10.56 -9.10
CA GLU A 410 -2.73 9.17 -8.90
C GLU A 410 -2.41 8.83 -7.44
N ARG A 411 -3.17 9.42 -6.50
CA ARG A 411 -3.14 9.06 -5.08
C ARG A 411 -4.53 8.68 -4.62
N LEU A 412 -4.60 7.59 -3.85
CA LEU A 412 -5.80 7.21 -3.13
C LEU A 412 -5.82 7.97 -1.81
N ALA A 413 -6.79 8.87 -1.66
CA ALA A 413 -6.97 9.69 -0.48
C ALA A 413 -8.11 9.16 0.37
N PHE A 414 -7.88 9.06 1.68
CA PHE A 414 -8.87 8.70 2.68
C PHE A 414 -8.96 9.75 3.77
N SER A 415 -10.15 9.96 4.31
CA SER A 415 -10.35 10.79 5.49
C SER A 415 -10.73 9.96 6.72
N ARG A 416 -10.30 10.44 7.88
CA ARG A 416 -10.83 10.00 9.16
C ARG A 416 -10.73 11.13 10.17
N LYS A 417 -11.85 11.47 10.82
CA LYS A 417 -11.92 12.57 11.79
C LYS A 417 -11.30 13.85 11.20
N PHE A 418 -10.14 14.26 11.68
CA PHE A 418 -9.46 15.49 11.29
C PHE A 418 -8.28 15.26 10.35
N SER A 419 -8.04 14.01 9.95
CA SER A 419 -6.89 13.62 9.14
C SER A 419 -7.33 13.20 7.74
N VAL A 420 -6.51 13.58 6.76
CA VAL A 420 -6.54 13.05 5.39
C VAL A 420 -5.21 12.35 5.16
N TYR A 421 -5.28 11.12 4.66
CA TYR A 421 -4.14 10.29 4.29
C TYR A 421 -4.21 10.07 2.79
N ALA A 422 -3.16 10.40 2.05
CA ALA A 422 -3.04 10.13 0.63
C ALA A 422 -1.88 9.17 0.39
N SER A 423 -2.12 8.12 -0.41
CA SER A 423 -1.10 7.14 -0.78
C SER A 423 0.05 7.81 -1.54
N ALA A 424 1.17 7.11 -1.67
CA ALA A 424 2.22 7.44 -2.63
C ALA A 424 1.65 7.52 -4.07
N THR A 425 2.26 8.34 -4.92
CA THR A 425 1.81 8.52 -6.31
C THR A 425 1.99 7.23 -7.10
N GLY A 426 0.91 6.73 -7.70
CA GLY A 426 0.90 5.49 -8.48
C GLY A 426 0.95 4.19 -7.67
N ASP A 427 1.11 4.28 -6.34
CA ASP A 427 1.15 3.15 -5.41
C ASP A 427 0.04 3.32 -4.34
N PHE A 428 -1.17 2.87 -4.69
CA PHE A 428 -2.39 3.14 -3.91
C PHE A 428 -2.42 2.47 -2.54
N ASP A 429 -1.57 1.48 -2.28
CA ASP A 429 -1.59 0.69 -1.06
C ASP A 429 -0.53 1.17 -0.04
N ASN A 430 0.35 2.09 -0.46
CA ASN A 430 1.46 2.62 0.32
C ASN A 430 1.16 4.01 0.88
N PHE A 431 1.10 4.12 2.21
CA PHE A 431 0.83 5.35 2.95
C PHE A 431 2.03 5.77 3.83
N ALA A 432 3.24 5.33 3.45
CA ALA A 432 4.47 5.67 4.14
C ALA A 432 4.84 7.13 3.89
N LEU A 433 4.85 7.94 4.96
CA LEU A 433 5.38 9.29 4.86
C LEU A 433 6.89 9.26 4.59
N GLY A 434 7.33 10.16 3.72
CA GLY A 434 8.73 10.40 3.41
C GLY A 434 8.98 11.85 2.96
N GLU A 435 10.11 12.08 2.30
CA GLU A 435 10.61 13.42 1.91
C GLU A 435 10.61 13.64 0.40
N LYS A 436 10.35 12.59 -0.40
CA LYS A 436 10.23 12.69 -1.84
C LYS A 436 8.87 13.26 -2.23
N ASP A 437 8.79 13.77 -3.45
CA ASP A 437 7.56 14.35 -4.01
C ASP A 437 6.49 13.30 -4.33
N ASP A 438 6.88 12.05 -4.55
CA ASP A 438 6.01 10.90 -4.80
C ASP A 438 5.61 10.13 -3.53
N ASP A 439 6.23 10.42 -2.38
CA ASP A 439 5.91 9.79 -1.09
C ASP A 439 4.48 10.11 -0.62
N ALA A 440 3.93 9.29 0.29
CA ALA A 440 2.59 9.48 0.82
C ALA A 440 2.46 10.77 1.65
N LEU A 441 1.23 11.27 1.77
CA LEU A 441 0.92 12.53 2.47
C LEU A 441 -0.04 12.29 3.63
N GLU A 442 0.20 12.97 4.74
CA GLU A 442 -0.76 13.08 5.84
C GLU A 442 -1.01 14.57 6.12
N PHE A 443 -2.27 14.95 6.09
CA PHE A 443 -2.71 16.28 6.49
C PHE A 443 -3.62 16.16 7.71
N VAL A 444 -3.30 16.91 8.76
CA VAL A 444 -4.15 17.04 9.96
C VAL A 444 -4.70 18.45 10.01
N GLN A 445 -6.02 18.58 10.04
CA GLN A 445 -6.69 19.87 10.13
C GLN A 445 -6.23 20.65 11.37
N ALA A 446 -5.94 21.94 11.16
CA ALA A 446 -5.56 22.85 12.23
C ALA A 446 -6.66 22.94 13.31
N GLY A 447 -6.27 22.88 14.59
CA GLY A 447 -7.20 22.92 15.72
C GLY A 447 -7.29 21.62 16.52
N GLY A 448 -6.56 20.56 16.15
CA GLY A 448 -6.25 19.42 17.03
C GLY A 448 -7.48 18.71 17.61
N GLY A 449 -8.56 18.61 16.83
CA GLY A 449 -9.80 17.95 17.23
C GLY A 449 -10.89 18.84 17.83
N GLN A 450 -10.76 20.17 17.73
CA GLN A 450 -11.86 21.11 17.96
C GLN A 450 -12.75 21.33 16.73
N ALA A 451 -12.30 20.90 15.55
CA ALA A 451 -13.07 20.94 14.32
C ALA A 451 -14.13 19.81 14.31
N ASN A 452 -15.06 19.87 13.36
CA ASN A 452 -15.96 18.74 13.09
C ASN A 452 -15.24 17.67 12.28
N ASP A 453 -15.69 16.42 12.39
CA ASP A 453 -15.15 15.32 11.60
C ASP A 453 -15.36 15.57 10.09
N ILE A 454 -14.36 15.19 9.29
CA ILE A 454 -14.41 15.19 7.82
C ILE A 454 -15.33 14.05 7.39
N VAL A 455 -16.53 14.42 6.94
CA VAL A 455 -17.57 13.50 6.48
C VAL A 455 -17.55 13.23 4.97
N TRP A 456 -16.86 14.08 4.20
CA TRP A 456 -16.68 13.89 2.76
C TRP A 456 -15.37 14.54 2.29
N ILE A 457 -14.77 13.95 1.27
CA ILE A 457 -13.68 14.51 0.47
C ILE A 457 -14.04 14.37 -1.00
N ALA A 458 -13.64 15.34 -1.80
CA ALA A 458 -13.87 15.36 -3.24
C ALA A 458 -12.64 15.95 -3.93
N ASP A 459 -12.35 15.44 -5.11
CA ASP A 459 -11.40 16.05 -6.02
C ASP A 459 -11.99 17.36 -6.58
N SER A 460 -11.13 18.34 -6.82
CA SER A 460 -11.51 19.61 -7.43
C SER A 460 -10.46 20.01 -8.44
N ASP A 461 -10.92 20.49 -9.60
CA ASP A 461 -10.10 21.14 -10.63
C ASP A 461 -9.84 22.63 -10.32
N GLY A 462 -10.20 23.08 -9.12
CA GLY A 462 -10.06 24.48 -8.69
C GLY A 462 -11.24 25.38 -9.07
N ALA A 463 -12.31 24.84 -9.68
CA ALA A 463 -13.54 25.58 -9.95
C ALA A 463 -14.61 25.33 -8.87
N LEU A 464 -14.37 25.81 -7.64
CA LEU A 464 -15.37 25.87 -6.57
C LEU A 464 -15.88 27.28 -6.32
#